data_AF-A0A9E2FG82-F1
#
_entry.id   AF-A0A9E2FG82-F1
#
_cell.length_a   1.000
_cell.length_b   1.000
_cell.length_c   1.000
_cell.angle_alpha   90.00
_cell.angle_beta   90.00
_cell.angle_gamma   90.00
#
_symmetry.space_group_name_H-M   'P 1'
#
loop_
_entity.id
_entity.type
_entity.pdbx_description
1 polymer ?
#
loop_
_entity_poly.entity_id
_entity_poly.type
_entity_poly.pdbx_seq_one_letter_code
_entity_poly.pdbx_strand_id
1 'polypeptide(L)'
;MIEEKEEGLTLDKKTMDVLVANIIPTSKYFEVRFDYLQQQVGSRFDYLQQQIDTKFDYSQQQINDVKQQIGDVKLEVISLEDRMNKRFEQVDKRFEQVDKRFEQIDKQFEQVNKQFILMQSDMDNRFDRVDKRFEQIDTKLDKLLERIDVKIDAGLRENRVLIVRLFTFALGFAAISMVGMLGKMLQIF
;
A
#
# COMPACT_ATOMS: atom_id res chain seq x y z
N MET A 1 -28.60 -68.09 -96.76
CA MET A 1 -29.18 -68.07 -95.40
C MET A 1 -29.12 -69.51 -94.91
N ILE A 2 -28.20 -69.81 -93.99
CA ILE A 2 -28.10 -71.12 -93.35
C ILE A 2 -28.87 -70.97 -92.04
N GLU A 3 -30.03 -71.62 -91.95
CA GLU A 3 -30.79 -71.75 -90.71
C GLU A 3 -29.96 -72.62 -89.74
N GLU A 4 -29.55 -72.04 -88.62
CA GLU A 4 -29.14 -72.83 -87.45
C GLU A 4 -30.36 -73.62 -86.99
N LYS A 5 -30.35 -74.93 -87.23
CA LYS A 5 -31.29 -75.86 -86.60
C LYS A 5 -31.00 -75.88 -85.10
N GLU A 6 -31.87 -75.29 -84.30
CA GLU A 6 -31.92 -75.59 -82.87
C GLU A 6 -32.18 -77.10 -82.71
N GLU A 7 -31.14 -77.86 -82.35
CA GLU A 7 -31.29 -79.23 -81.88
C GLU A 7 -31.98 -79.17 -80.50
N GLY A 8 -33.31 -79.19 -80.52
CA GLY A 8 -34.11 -79.28 -79.31
C GLY A 8 -33.82 -80.61 -78.60
N LEU A 9 -33.25 -80.54 -77.39
CA LEU A 9 -33.13 -81.71 -76.52
C LEU A 9 -34.53 -82.25 -76.20
N THR A 10 -34.81 -83.47 -76.64
CA THR A 10 -36.04 -84.20 -76.27
C THR A 10 -35.78 -84.98 -74.97
N LEU A 11 -36.27 -84.45 -73.85
CA LEU A 11 -36.23 -85.17 -72.58
C LEU A 11 -37.32 -86.25 -72.54
N ASP A 12 -36.95 -87.49 -72.22
CA ASP A 12 -37.92 -88.55 -71.98
C ASP A 12 -38.66 -88.31 -70.65
N LYS A 13 -39.90 -88.81 -70.57
CA LYS A 13 -40.79 -88.59 -69.42
C LYS A 13 -40.18 -89.05 -68.10
N LYS A 14 -39.40 -90.14 -68.08
CA LYS A 14 -38.78 -90.68 -66.86
C LYS A 14 -37.67 -89.75 -66.37
N THR A 15 -36.87 -89.18 -67.26
CA THR A 15 -35.85 -88.18 -66.91
C THR A 15 -36.49 -86.87 -66.43
N MET A 16 -37.60 -86.45 -67.05
CA MET A 16 -38.39 -85.31 -66.59
C MET A 16 -38.92 -85.53 -65.17
N ASP A 17 -39.50 -86.70 -64.89
CA ASP A 17 -40.05 -87.06 -63.58
C ASP A 17 -38.95 -87.08 -62.50
N VAL A 18 -37.76 -87.59 -62.82
CA VAL A 18 -36.60 -87.61 -61.90
C VAL A 18 -36.06 -86.19 -61.63
N LEU A 19 -35.98 -85.35 -62.66
CA LEU A 19 -35.58 -83.95 -62.51
C LEU A 19 -36.58 -83.18 -61.66
N VAL A 20 -37.87 -83.31 -61.94
CA VAL A 20 -38.96 -82.67 -61.17
C VAL A 20 -38.95 -83.16 -59.71
N ALA A 21 -38.77 -84.45 -59.48
CA ALA A 21 -38.68 -85.04 -58.13
C ALA A 21 -37.48 -84.54 -57.33
N ASN A 22 -36.38 -84.15 -57.98
CA ASN A 22 -35.20 -83.61 -57.31
C ASN A 22 -35.21 -82.08 -57.18
N ILE A 23 -35.75 -81.36 -58.16
CA ILE A 23 -35.72 -79.88 -58.24
C ILE A 23 -36.79 -79.24 -57.33
N ILE A 24 -38.02 -79.77 -57.28
CA ILE A 24 -39.09 -79.16 -56.48
C ILE A 24 -38.76 -79.19 -54.96
N PRO A 25 -38.27 -80.29 -54.38
CA PRO A 25 -37.88 -80.29 -52.97
C PRO A 25 -36.71 -79.37 -52.66
N THR A 26 -35.74 -79.26 -53.58
CA THR A 26 -34.62 -78.33 -53.41
C THR A 26 -35.07 -76.87 -53.53
N SER A 27 -35.94 -76.52 -54.49
CA SER A 27 -36.46 -75.15 -54.60
C SER A 27 -37.24 -74.73 -53.35
N LYS A 28 -38.10 -75.61 -52.82
CA LYS A 28 -38.84 -75.37 -51.58
C LYS A 28 -37.91 -75.22 -50.37
N TYR A 29 -36.82 -75.98 -50.33
CA TYR A 29 -35.79 -75.82 -49.31
C TYR A 29 -35.06 -74.46 -49.43
N PHE A 30 -34.78 -74.01 -50.67
CA PHE A 30 -34.20 -72.69 -50.91
C PHE A 30 -35.14 -71.55 -50.53
N GLU A 31 -36.43 -71.62 -50.84
CA GLU A 31 -37.44 -70.64 -50.44
C GLU A 31 -37.49 -70.48 -48.91
N VAL A 32 -37.63 -71.59 -48.18
CA VAL A 32 -37.66 -71.56 -46.71
C VAL A 32 -36.36 -71.00 -46.12
N ARG A 33 -35.21 -71.37 -46.69
CA ARG A 33 -33.90 -70.84 -46.26
C ARG A 33 -33.77 -69.35 -46.59
N PHE A 34 -34.31 -68.90 -47.71
CA PHE A 34 -34.30 -67.50 -48.13
C PHE A 34 -35.20 -66.65 -47.23
N ASP A 35 -36.42 -67.11 -46.93
CA ASP A 35 -37.34 -66.46 -45.98
C ASP A 35 -36.69 -66.34 -44.59
N TYR A 36 -36.04 -67.41 -44.13
CA TYR A 36 -35.28 -67.41 -42.89
C TYR A 36 -34.13 -66.39 -42.90
N LEU A 37 -33.37 -66.31 -44.00
CA LEU A 37 -32.32 -65.31 -44.15
C LEU A 37 -32.87 -63.88 -44.16
N GLN A 38 -33.98 -63.62 -44.86
CA GLN A 38 -34.63 -62.31 -44.87
C GLN A 38 -35.10 -61.91 -43.46
N GLN A 39 -35.72 -62.84 -42.73
CA GLN A 39 -36.12 -62.62 -41.35
C GLN A 39 -34.91 -62.33 -40.45
N GLN A 40 -33.84 -63.12 -40.57
CA GLN A 40 -32.62 -62.93 -39.79
C GLN A 40 -31.96 -61.57 -40.07
N VAL A 41 -31.92 -61.14 -41.34
CA VAL A 41 -31.39 -59.83 -41.74
C VAL A 41 -32.29 -58.70 -41.24
N GLY A 42 -33.62 -58.83 -41.39
CA GLY A 42 -34.58 -57.85 -40.90
C GLY A 42 -34.45 -57.63 -39.40
N SER A 43 -34.47 -58.71 -38.60
CA SER A 43 -34.31 -58.60 -37.14
C SER A 43 -32.98 -57.99 -36.71
N ARG A 44 -31.88 -58.27 -37.44
CA ARG A 44 -30.59 -57.62 -37.17
C ARG A 44 -30.61 -56.14 -37.51
N PHE A 45 -31.26 -55.75 -38.61
CA PHE A 45 -31.40 -54.36 -39.02
C PHE A 45 -32.24 -53.57 -38.00
N ASP A 46 -33.38 -54.11 -37.59
CA ASP A 46 -34.26 -53.50 -36.58
C ASP A 46 -33.52 -53.30 -35.25
N TYR A 47 -32.77 -54.31 -34.81
CA TYR A 47 -31.95 -54.22 -33.61
C TYR A 47 -30.86 -53.15 -33.71
N LEU A 48 -30.17 -53.06 -34.85
CA LEU A 48 -29.15 -52.04 -35.07
C LEU A 48 -29.77 -50.63 -35.13
N GLN A 49 -30.94 -50.48 -35.74
CA GLN A 49 -31.66 -49.21 -35.79
C GLN A 49 -32.04 -48.76 -34.37
N GLN A 50 -32.63 -49.66 -33.59
CA GLN A 50 -33.02 -49.37 -32.21
C GLN A 50 -31.80 -48.98 -31.35
N GLN A 51 -30.66 -49.66 -31.52
CA GLN A 51 -29.43 -49.30 -30.82
C GLN A 51 -28.92 -47.91 -31.21
N ILE A 52 -28.97 -47.57 -32.49
CA ILE A 52 -28.54 -46.26 -33.00
C ILE A 52 -29.47 -45.17 -32.45
N ASP A 53 -30.79 -45.36 -32.54
CA ASP A 53 -31.77 -44.39 -32.06
C ASP A 53 -31.60 -44.14 -30.56
N THR A 54 -31.45 -45.21 -29.77
CA THR A 54 -31.23 -45.09 -28.32
C THR A 54 -29.95 -44.31 -27.99
N LYS A 55 -28.85 -44.57 -28.72
CA LYS A 55 -27.60 -43.82 -28.53
C LYS A 55 -27.70 -42.38 -29.00
N PHE A 56 -28.45 -42.13 -30.06
CA PHE A 56 -28.70 -40.79 -30.59
C PHE A 56 -29.51 -39.96 -29.60
N ASP A 57 -30.60 -40.51 -29.06
CA ASP A 57 -31.44 -39.86 -28.05
C ASP A 57 -30.64 -39.53 -26.78
N TYR A 58 -29.85 -40.50 -26.30
CA TYR A 58 -28.96 -40.28 -25.16
C TYR A 58 -27.95 -39.15 -25.43
N SER A 59 -27.32 -39.16 -26.60
CA SER A 59 -26.35 -38.11 -26.99
C SER A 59 -27.03 -36.75 -27.10
N GLN A 60 -28.24 -36.69 -27.64
CA GLN A 60 -29.01 -35.46 -27.77
C GLN A 60 -29.41 -34.89 -26.41
N GLN A 61 -29.76 -35.75 -25.46
CA GLN A 61 -30.02 -35.36 -24.07
C GLN A 61 -28.75 -34.79 -23.41
N GLN A 62 -27.60 -35.47 -23.53
CA GLN A 62 -26.32 -34.98 -23.00
C GLN A 62 -25.94 -33.62 -23.59
N ILE A 63 -26.14 -33.42 -24.90
CA ILE A 63 -25.90 -32.13 -25.56
C ILE A 63 -26.80 -31.02 -24.99
N ASN A 64 -28.06 -31.32 -24.70
CA ASN A 64 -28.99 -30.34 -24.15
C ASN A 64 -28.63 -29.96 -22.70
N ASP A 65 -28.23 -30.94 -21.88
CA ASP A 65 -27.76 -30.70 -20.52
C ASP A 65 -26.50 -29.82 -20.51
N VAL A 66 -25.52 -30.13 -21.37
CA VAL A 66 -24.30 -29.31 -21.51
C VAL A 66 -24.63 -27.89 -21.99
N LYS A 67 -25.56 -27.73 -22.93
CA LYS A 67 -26.01 -26.40 -23.38
C LYS A 67 -26.61 -25.59 -22.24
N GLN A 68 -27.41 -26.24 -21.38
CA GLN A 68 -28.00 -25.59 -20.21
C GLN A 68 -26.91 -25.18 -19.22
N GLN A 69 -26.00 -26.08 -18.85
CA GLN A 69 -24.89 -25.79 -17.94
C GLN A 69 -24.01 -24.64 -18.46
N ILE A 70 -23.71 -24.61 -19.76
CA ILE A 70 -22.96 -23.50 -20.37
C ILE A 70 -23.73 -22.18 -20.25
N GLY A 71 -25.06 -22.21 -20.40
CA GLY A 71 -25.92 -21.05 -20.19
C GLY A 71 -25.85 -20.52 -18.76
N ASP A 72 -25.94 -21.41 -17.78
CA ASP A 72 -25.88 -21.07 -16.36
C ASP A 72 -24.52 -20.48 -15.97
N VAL A 73 -23.42 -21.13 -16.41
CA VAL A 73 -22.05 -20.63 -16.19
C VAL A 73 -21.87 -19.25 -16.83
N LYS A 74 -22.41 -19.02 -18.03
CA LYS A 74 -22.32 -17.70 -18.68
C LYS A 74 -23.00 -16.61 -17.85
N LEU A 75 -24.17 -16.89 -17.28
CA LEU A 75 -24.87 -15.94 -16.41
C LEU A 75 -24.10 -15.66 -15.12
N GLU A 76 -23.50 -16.70 -14.52
CA GLU A 76 -22.66 -16.54 -13.32
C GLU A 76 -21.41 -15.71 -13.61
N VAL A 77 -20.75 -15.91 -14.75
CA VAL A 77 -19.59 -15.12 -15.17
C VAL A 77 -19.96 -13.65 -15.36
N ILE A 78 -21.08 -13.34 -16.00
CA ILE A 78 -21.56 -11.95 -16.16
C ILE A 78 -21.84 -11.32 -14.79
N SER A 79 -22.49 -12.07 -13.88
CA SER A 79 -22.75 -11.58 -12.52
C SER A 79 -21.46 -11.36 -11.71
N LEU A 80 -20.46 -12.21 -11.89
CA LEU A 80 -19.14 -12.06 -11.27
C LEU A 80 -18.42 -10.82 -11.80
N GLU A 81 -18.44 -10.59 -13.10
CA GLU A 81 -17.86 -9.42 -13.76
C GLU A 81 -18.48 -8.12 -13.21
N ASP A 82 -19.82 -8.06 -13.13
CA ASP A 82 -20.53 -6.91 -12.56
C ASP A 82 -20.17 -6.65 -11.10
N ARG A 83 -20.09 -7.71 -10.27
CA ARG A 83 -19.68 -7.58 -8.86
C ARG A 83 -18.23 -7.11 -8.74
N MET A 84 -17.36 -7.62 -9.60
CA MET A 84 -15.95 -7.24 -9.64
C MET A 84 -15.79 -5.78 -10.01
N ASN A 85 -16.46 -5.32 -11.07
CA ASN A 85 -16.45 -3.91 -11.50
C ASN A 85 -16.92 -2.97 -10.39
N LYS A 86 -18.05 -3.30 -9.72
CA LYS A 86 -18.54 -2.52 -8.57
C LYS A 86 -17.54 -2.47 -7.42
N ARG A 87 -16.83 -3.57 -7.14
CA ARG A 87 -15.80 -3.58 -6.09
C ARG A 87 -14.59 -2.75 -6.47
N PHE A 88 -14.16 -2.78 -7.74
CA PHE A 88 -13.07 -1.92 -8.22
C PHE A 88 -13.44 -0.43 -8.14
N GLU A 89 -14.63 -0.03 -8.56
CA GLU A 89 -15.10 1.36 -8.39
C GLU A 89 -15.12 1.81 -6.92
N GLN A 90 -15.49 0.93 -6.00
CA GLN A 90 -15.44 1.23 -4.56
C GLN A 90 -14.01 1.38 -4.06
N VAL A 91 -13.07 0.58 -4.57
CA VAL A 91 -11.65 0.68 -4.26
C VAL A 91 -11.10 2.01 -4.76
N ASP A 92 -11.40 2.40 -6.00
CA ASP A 92 -10.97 3.67 -6.58
C ASP A 92 -11.47 4.86 -5.75
N LYS A 93 -12.76 4.87 -5.37
CA LYS A 93 -13.32 5.91 -4.49
C LYS A 93 -12.62 5.99 -3.13
N ARG A 94 -12.17 4.86 -2.58
CA ARG A 94 -11.41 4.85 -1.32
C ARG A 94 -10.00 5.39 -1.52
N PHE A 95 -9.35 5.10 -2.64
CA PHE A 95 -8.04 5.67 -2.97
C PHE A 95 -8.13 7.19 -3.15
N GLU A 96 -9.14 7.70 -3.86
CA GLU A 96 -9.36 9.16 -3.97
C GLU A 96 -9.56 9.84 -2.60
N GLN A 97 -10.24 9.17 -1.66
CA GLN A 97 -10.39 9.68 -0.29
C GLN A 97 -9.07 9.68 0.48
N VAL A 98 -8.23 8.67 0.26
CA VAL A 98 -6.90 8.58 0.85
C VAL A 98 -6.01 9.71 0.33
N ASP A 99 -6.01 9.95 -0.98
CA ASP A 99 -5.24 11.03 -1.61
C ASP A 99 -5.64 12.40 -1.03
N LYS A 100 -6.95 12.68 -0.92
CA LYS A 100 -7.45 13.93 -0.29
C LYS A 100 -6.99 14.08 1.16
N ARG A 101 -6.89 12.99 1.92
CA ARG A 101 -6.39 13.03 3.30
C ARG A 101 -4.89 13.29 3.35
N PHE A 102 -4.11 12.73 2.42
CA PHE A 102 -2.68 13.03 2.32
C PHE A 102 -2.43 14.49 1.95
N GLU A 103 -3.17 15.05 0.99
CA GLU A 103 -3.08 16.48 0.67
C GLU A 103 -3.41 17.39 1.87
N GLN A 104 -4.37 16.99 2.71
CA GLN A 104 -4.68 17.72 3.94
C GLN A 104 -3.55 17.62 4.98
N ILE A 105 -2.95 16.44 5.11
CA ILE A 105 -1.80 16.22 6.00
C ILE A 105 -0.63 17.08 5.54
N ASP A 106 -0.31 17.11 4.25
CA ASP A 106 0.78 17.93 3.71
C ASP A 106 0.59 19.42 4.02
N LYS A 107 -0.63 19.94 3.84
CA LYS A 107 -0.96 21.33 4.21
C LYS A 107 -0.77 21.61 5.70
N GLN A 108 -1.15 20.67 6.58
CA GLN A 108 -0.94 20.81 8.01
C GLN A 108 0.55 20.81 8.37
N PHE A 109 1.35 19.93 7.75
CA PHE A 109 2.79 19.90 7.94
C PHE A 109 3.47 21.18 7.46
N GLU A 110 3.06 21.73 6.31
CA GLU A 110 3.55 23.03 5.85
C GLU A 110 3.23 24.15 6.86
N GLN A 111 2.03 24.15 7.43
CA GLN A 111 1.62 25.13 8.44
C GLN A 111 2.46 25.00 9.72
N VAL A 112 2.65 23.78 10.22
CA VAL A 112 3.51 23.51 11.39
C VAL A 112 4.94 23.96 11.12
N ASN A 113 5.49 23.65 9.95
CA ASN A 113 6.83 24.07 9.56
C ASN A 113 6.97 25.61 9.55
N LYS A 114 5.97 26.33 9.00
CA LYS A 114 5.93 27.80 9.05
C LYS A 114 5.90 28.34 10.48
N GLN A 115 5.10 27.74 11.36
CA GLN A 115 5.05 28.15 12.77
C GLN A 115 6.39 27.91 13.47
N PHE A 116 7.06 26.79 13.18
CA PHE A 116 8.34 26.46 13.76
C PHE A 116 9.43 27.47 13.34
N ILE A 117 9.49 27.82 12.05
CA ILE A 117 10.41 28.84 11.52
C ILE A 117 10.15 30.21 12.18
N LEU A 118 8.87 30.60 12.31
CA LEU A 118 8.51 31.86 12.98
C LEU A 118 8.92 31.87 14.45
N MET A 119 8.70 30.77 15.17
CA MET A 119 9.09 30.64 16.57
C MET A 119 10.62 30.69 16.73
N GLN A 120 11.37 30.01 15.84
CA GLN A 120 12.82 30.08 15.84
C GLN A 120 13.30 31.53 15.65
N SER A 121 12.76 32.24 14.66
CA SER A 121 13.11 33.63 14.41
C SER A 121 12.72 34.57 15.58
N ASP A 122 11.58 34.37 16.24
CA ASP A 122 11.23 35.16 17.43
C ASP A 122 12.19 34.88 18.60
N MET A 123 12.57 33.62 18.81
CA MET A 123 13.55 33.25 19.83
C MET A 123 14.90 33.91 19.57
N ASP A 124 15.43 33.82 18.34
CA ASP A 124 16.69 34.46 17.96
C ASP A 124 16.64 35.98 18.25
N ASN A 125 15.57 36.66 17.83
CA ASN A 125 15.36 38.09 18.11
C ASN A 125 15.24 38.42 19.61
N ARG A 126 14.73 37.49 20.42
CA ARG A 126 14.65 37.66 21.88
C ARG A 126 16.02 37.48 22.52
N PHE A 127 16.81 36.50 22.09
CA PHE A 127 18.17 36.31 22.55
C PHE A 127 19.05 37.51 22.21
N ASP A 128 18.99 38.03 20.98
CA ASP A 128 19.70 39.26 20.59
C ASP A 128 19.36 40.46 21.48
N ARG A 129 18.08 40.59 21.88
CA ARG A 129 17.64 41.64 22.81
C ARG A 129 18.18 41.43 24.22
N VAL A 130 18.28 40.18 24.67
CA VAL A 130 18.85 39.83 25.97
C VAL A 130 20.34 40.13 25.98
N ASP A 131 21.07 39.75 24.95
CA ASP A 131 22.51 40.02 24.82
C ASP A 131 22.81 41.52 24.87
N LYS A 132 22.06 42.34 24.10
CA LYS A 132 22.18 43.80 24.16
C LYS A 132 21.90 44.38 25.55
N ARG A 133 20.99 43.79 26.33
CA ARG A 133 20.72 44.23 27.71
C ARG A 133 21.86 43.84 28.64
N PHE A 134 22.47 42.69 28.46
CA PHE A 134 23.65 42.28 29.22
C PHE A 134 24.84 43.21 28.94
N GLU A 135 25.14 43.52 27.67
CA GLU A 135 26.19 44.49 27.32
C GLU A 135 25.97 45.87 27.98
N GLN A 136 24.72 46.33 28.04
CA GLN A 136 24.36 47.57 28.73
C GLN A 136 24.56 47.48 30.25
N ILE A 137 24.31 46.32 30.85
CA ILE A 137 24.54 46.09 32.28
C ILE A 137 26.04 46.08 32.56
N ASP A 138 26.82 45.36 31.77
CA ASP A 138 28.28 45.30 31.89
C ASP A 138 28.88 46.72 31.82
N THR A 139 28.48 47.50 30.81
CA THR A 139 28.92 48.91 30.68
C THR A 139 28.54 49.77 31.89
N LYS A 140 27.38 49.53 32.51
CA LYS A 140 26.96 50.27 33.71
C LYS A 140 27.74 49.82 34.94
N LEU A 141 28.04 48.54 35.07
CA LEU A 141 28.86 47.97 36.14
C LEU A 141 30.28 48.52 36.08
N ASP A 142 30.90 48.56 34.90
CA ASP A 142 32.22 49.15 34.69
C ASP A 142 32.28 50.61 35.16
N LYS A 143 31.28 51.41 34.76
CA LYS A 143 31.15 52.81 35.22
C LYS A 143 30.92 52.94 36.72
N LEU A 144 30.22 52.00 37.35
CA LEU A 144 30.01 52.00 38.80
C LEU A 144 31.31 51.65 39.54
N LEU A 145 32.06 50.66 39.05
CA LEU A 145 33.37 50.29 39.59
C LEU A 145 34.35 51.47 39.51
N GLU A 146 34.46 52.12 38.35
CA GLU A 146 35.30 53.31 38.18
C GLU A 146 34.94 54.44 39.16
N ARG A 147 33.63 54.69 39.37
CA ARG A 147 33.17 55.69 40.34
C ARG A 147 33.47 55.31 41.79
N ILE A 148 33.40 54.02 42.12
CA ILE A 148 33.73 53.52 43.46
C ILE A 148 35.22 53.70 43.72
N ASP A 149 36.08 53.32 42.77
CA ASP A 149 37.53 53.49 42.88
C ASP A 149 37.91 54.95 43.14
N VAL A 150 37.37 55.88 42.35
CA VAL A 150 37.61 57.33 42.55
C VAL A 150 37.15 57.81 43.93
N LYS A 151 36.00 57.35 44.43
CA LYS A 151 35.50 57.73 45.76
C LYS A 151 36.34 57.14 46.90
N ILE A 152 36.78 55.89 46.76
CA ILE A 152 37.68 55.24 47.73
C ILE A 152 39.00 56.01 47.80
N ASP A 153 39.59 56.33 46.65
CA ASP A 153 40.83 57.10 46.57
C ASP A 153 40.69 58.49 47.21
N ALA A 154 39.59 59.19 46.92
CA ALA A 154 39.31 60.49 47.52
C ALA A 154 39.16 60.39 49.05
N GLY A 155 38.38 59.43 49.56
CA GLY A 155 38.18 59.21 50.99
C GLY A 155 39.47 58.82 51.73
N LEU A 156 40.32 57.98 51.11
CA LEU A 156 41.64 57.64 51.66
C LEU A 156 42.57 58.85 51.73
N ARG A 157 42.55 59.73 50.72
CA ARG A 157 43.33 60.98 50.72
C ARG A 157 42.86 61.93 51.82
N GLU A 158 41.55 62.13 51.96
CA GLU A 158 40.97 62.96 53.02
C GLU A 158 41.36 62.44 54.41
N ASN A 159 41.25 61.12 54.64
CA ASN A 159 41.65 60.49 55.89
C ASN A 159 43.15 60.69 56.19
N ARG A 160 44.03 60.51 55.18
CA ARG A 160 45.47 60.80 55.34
C ARG A 160 45.74 62.25 55.72
N VAL A 161 45.06 63.21 55.07
CA VAL A 161 45.20 64.65 55.38
C VAL A 161 44.75 64.94 56.82
N LEU A 162 43.64 64.33 57.26
CA LEU A 162 43.14 64.47 58.63
C LEU A 162 44.15 63.94 59.65
N ILE A 163 44.69 62.73 59.41
CA ILE A 163 45.72 62.12 60.26
C ILE A 163 46.96 63.01 60.35
N VAL A 164 47.45 63.52 59.21
CA VAL A 164 48.62 64.44 59.19
C VAL A 164 48.32 65.72 59.96
N ARG A 165 47.13 66.31 59.82
CA ARG A 165 46.74 67.49 60.59
C ARG A 165 46.70 67.22 62.09
N LEU A 166 46.08 66.12 62.51
CA LEU A 166 46.04 65.72 63.93
C LEU A 166 47.45 65.53 64.50
N PHE A 167 48.35 64.89 63.76
CA PHE A 167 49.73 64.69 64.18
C PHE A 167 50.48 66.01 64.29
N THR A 168 50.33 66.91 63.31
CA THR A 168 50.94 68.25 63.35
C THR A 168 50.42 69.08 64.52
N PHE A 169 49.12 69.04 64.82
CA PHE A 169 48.57 69.68 66.02
C PHE A 169 49.15 69.08 67.29
N ALA A 170 49.22 67.75 67.41
CA ALA A 170 49.79 67.07 68.57
C ALA A 170 51.26 67.45 68.80
N LEU A 171 52.08 67.51 67.74
CA LEU A 171 53.47 67.98 67.82
C LEU A 171 53.57 69.45 68.26
N GLY A 172 52.69 70.31 67.74
CA GLY A 172 52.62 71.72 68.16
C GLY A 172 52.32 71.85 69.65
N PHE A 173 51.31 71.12 70.15
CA PHE A 173 51.00 71.06 71.59
C PHE A 173 52.17 70.54 72.43
N ALA A 174 52.86 69.49 71.97
CA ALA A 174 54.02 68.93 72.64
C ALA A 174 55.19 69.94 72.72
N ALA A 175 55.48 70.66 71.63
CA ALA A 175 56.52 71.67 71.60
C ALA A 175 56.24 72.84 72.55
N ILE A 176 55.01 73.37 72.56
CA ILE A 176 54.59 74.44 73.48
C ILE A 176 54.70 73.97 74.94
N SER A 177 54.26 72.75 75.23
CA SER A 177 54.34 72.15 76.57
C SER A 177 55.80 71.99 77.03
N MET A 178 56.69 71.52 76.15
CA MET A 178 58.12 71.41 76.43
C MET A 178 58.76 72.77 76.72
N VAL A 179 58.45 73.81 75.95
CA VAL A 179 58.93 75.18 76.20
C VAL A 179 58.45 75.69 77.56
N GLY A 180 57.17 75.47 77.90
CA GLY A 180 56.62 75.84 79.20
C GLY A 180 57.30 75.12 80.38
N MET A 181 57.60 73.81 80.23
CA MET A 181 58.35 73.05 81.23
C MET A 181 59.80 73.52 81.37
N LEU A 182 60.50 73.79 80.27
CA LEU A 182 61.86 74.31 80.29
C LEU A 182 61.93 75.72 80.92
N GLY A 183 60.96 76.58 80.62
CA GLY A 183 60.85 77.91 81.23
C GLY A 183 60.75 77.84 82.76
N LYS A 184 59.89 76.94 83.27
CA LYS A 184 59.78 76.66 84.72
C LYS A 184 61.07 76.12 85.32
N MET A 185 61.78 75.24 84.61
CA MET A 185 63.05 74.66 85.07
C MET A 185 64.19 75.69 85.12
N LEU A 186 64.17 76.70 84.25
CA LEU A 186 65.21 77.72 84.15
C LEU A 186 64.94 78.99 84.99
N GLN A 187 63.85 79.06 85.76
CA GLN A 187 63.42 80.24 86.53
C GLN A 187 63.27 81.52 85.67
N ILE A 188 62.94 81.39 84.38
CA ILE A 188 62.78 82.54 83.47
C ILE A 188 61.36 83.12 83.54
N PHE A 189 60.41 82.37 84.10
CA PHE A 189 59.06 82.83 84.48
C PHE A 189 58.58 82.06 85.72
#